data_AF-A0A1G3XQZ1-F1
#
_entry.id   AF-A0A1G3XQZ1-F1
#
_cell.length_a   1.000
_cell.length_b   1.000
_cell.length_c   1.000
_cell.angle_alpha   90.00
_cell.angle_beta   90.00
_cell.angle_gamma   90.00
#
_symmetry.space_group_name_H-M   'P 1'
#
loop_
_entity.id
_entity.type
_entity.pdbx_description
1 polymer ?
#
loop_
_entity_poly.entity_id
_entity_poly.type
_entity_poly.pdbx_seq_one_letter_code
_entity_poly.pdbx_strand_id
1 'polypeptide(L)'
;MPKHNFKSKKKEGKSGNTFAIIFLVVIVAIGGGIFYMTATRERPDSNMDLPPYVYANDQTVQAYAASSKMSDMFQYMPCYCGCSAMAHPVAHNNLRDCFHDENGVWNQHAAECSTCVDIAMIVWTQLNEGKRPIDVRNLIDKQYSNGNYPPPTPTPMPPA
;
A
#
# COMPACT_ATOMS: atom_id res chain seq x y z
N MET A 1 64.52 -26.85 -55.22
CA MET A 1 64.41 -25.50 -54.61
C MET A 1 62.97 -25.00 -54.80
N PRO A 2 62.36 -24.30 -53.82
CA PRO A 2 61.33 -24.91 -52.95
C PRO A 2 59.88 -24.63 -53.36
N LYS A 3 58.99 -25.58 -53.01
CA LYS A 3 57.53 -25.44 -53.04
C LYS A 3 57.08 -24.59 -51.84
N HIS A 4 56.54 -23.40 -52.09
CA HIS A 4 55.92 -22.58 -51.04
C HIS A 4 54.52 -23.12 -50.73
N ASN A 5 54.34 -23.55 -49.49
CA ASN A 5 53.09 -24.04 -48.92
C ASN A 5 52.42 -22.88 -48.16
N PHE A 6 51.29 -22.36 -48.65
CA PHE A 6 50.53 -21.31 -47.97
C PHE A 6 49.46 -21.94 -47.07
N LYS A 7 49.75 -22.03 -45.77
CA LYS A 7 48.82 -22.51 -44.76
C LYS A 7 47.89 -21.37 -44.33
N SER A 8 46.62 -21.41 -44.73
CA SER A 8 45.61 -20.48 -44.23
C SER A 8 45.31 -20.77 -42.76
N LYS A 9 45.44 -19.75 -41.89
CA LYS A 9 44.97 -19.83 -40.50
C LYS A 9 43.47 -19.54 -40.47
N LYS A 10 42.67 -20.55 -40.14
CA LYS A 10 41.25 -20.42 -39.80
C LYS A 10 41.15 -19.66 -38.47
N LYS A 11 40.53 -18.49 -38.44
CA LYS A 11 40.19 -17.78 -37.19
C LYS A 11 38.90 -18.40 -36.63
N GLU A 12 38.99 -19.04 -35.47
CA GLU A 12 37.82 -19.50 -34.71
C GLU A 12 37.14 -18.31 -34.04
N GLY A 13 35.89 -18.01 -34.45
CA GLY A 13 35.02 -17.05 -33.78
C GLY A 13 34.28 -17.71 -32.62
N LYS A 14 34.52 -17.23 -31.40
CA LYS A 14 33.81 -17.62 -30.17
C LYS A 14 32.42 -16.99 -30.16
N SER A 15 31.44 -17.62 -30.80
CA SER A 15 30.10 -17.07 -31.07
C SER A 15 28.98 -17.46 -30.10
N GLY A 16 29.29 -18.09 -28.96
CA GLY A 16 28.25 -18.64 -28.06
C GLY A 16 27.82 -17.74 -26.89
N ASN A 17 28.75 -17.00 -26.27
CA ASN A 17 28.46 -16.33 -24.98
C ASN A 17 27.92 -14.90 -25.11
N THR A 18 28.26 -14.19 -26.19
CA THR A 18 27.89 -12.78 -26.32
C THR A 18 26.38 -12.61 -26.50
N PHE A 19 25.72 -13.50 -27.27
CA PHE A 19 24.27 -13.46 -27.44
C PHE A 19 23.52 -13.84 -26.16
N ALA A 20 24.02 -14.82 -25.39
CA ALA A 20 23.43 -15.19 -24.11
C ALA A 20 23.52 -14.06 -23.08
N ILE A 21 24.66 -13.35 -23.03
CA ILE A 21 24.86 -12.21 -22.13
C ILE A 21 23.93 -11.05 -22.52
N ILE A 22 23.81 -10.74 -23.82
CA ILE A 22 22.91 -9.67 -24.29
C ILE A 22 21.45 -10.01 -23.93
N PHE A 23 21.02 -11.26 -24.13
CA PHE A 23 19.66 -11.68 -23.79
C PHE A 23 19.38 -11.59 -22.28
N LEU A 24 20.36 -11.94 -21.45
CA LEU A 24 20.26 -11.86 -19.99
C LEU A 24 20.21 -10.40 -19.50
N VAL A 25 21.01 -9.51 -20.11
CA VAL A 25 20.98 -8.07 -19.82
C VAL A 25 19.65 -7.45 -20.24
N VAL A 26 19.08 -7.86 -21.38
CA VAL A 26 17.77 -7.39 -21.84
C VAL A 26 16.65 -7.87 -20.92
N ILE A 27 16.69 -9.12 -20.44
CA ILE A 27 15.70 -9.63 -19.47
C ILE A 27 15.80 -8.90 -18.14
N VAL A 28 17.00 -8.61 -17.64
CA VAL A 28 17.19 -7.84 -16.39
C VAL A 28 16.77 -6.38 -16.57
N ALA A 29 17.01 -5.77 -17.72
CA ALA A 29 16.59 -4.40 -18.01
C ALA A 29 15.06 -4.28 -18.18
N ILE A 30 14.42 -5.25 -18.85
CA ILE A 30 12.96 -5.28 -19.01
C ILE A 30 12.27 -5.66 -17.69
N GLY A 31 12.76 -6.68 -16.99
CA GLY A 31 12.23 -7.10 -15.68
C GLY A 31 12.45 -6.04 -14.59
N GLY A 32 13.61 -5.38 -14.59
CA GLY A 32 13.90 -4.23 -13.75
C GLY A 32 13.04 -3.03 -14.11
N GLY A 33 12.93 -2.67 -15.39
CA GLY A 33 12.13 -1.54 -15.86
C GLY A 33 10.63 -1.67 -15.57
N ILE A 34 10.07 -2.88 -15.68
CA ILE A 34 8.68 -3.17 -15.29
C ILE A 34 8.50 -3.07 -13.77
N PHE A 35 9.49 -3.49 -12.97
CA PHE A 35 9.45 -3.36 -11.51
C PHE A 35 9.57 -1.90 -11.04
N TYR A 36 10.32 -1.05 -11.75
CA TYR A 36 10.51 0.35 -11.35
C TYR A 36 9.28 1.23 -11.61
N MET A 37 8.45 0.95 -12.62
CA MET A 37 7.28 1.80 -12.93
C MET A 37 6.07 1.61 -12.01
N THR A 38 6.01 0.53 -11.22
CA THR A 38 4.91 0.29 -10.26
C THR A 38 5.18 0.88 -8.87
N ALA A 39 6.35 1.51 -8.65
CA ALA A 39 6.79 1.95 -7.33
C ALA A 39 6.41 3.41 -6.97
N THR A 40 5.68 4.14 -7.82
CA THR A 40 5.15 5.46 -7.44
C THR A 40 3.84 5.30 -6.66
N ARG A 41 3.94 4.77 -5.43
CA ARG A 41 2.81 4.86 -4.50
C ARG A 41 2.64 6.33 -4.11
N GLU A 42 1.53 6.93 -4.52
CA GLU A 42 1.16 8.28 -4.10
C GLU A 42 1.11 8.31 -2.56
N ARG A 43 2.01 9.08 -1.94
CA ARG A 43 1.92 9.40 -0.52
C ARG A 43 0.92 10.53 -0.36
N PRO A 44 0.01 10.49 0.62
CA PRO A 44 -0.83 11.62 0.90
C PRO A 44 0.05 12.80 1.34
N ASP A 45 -0.18 13.98 0.73
CA ASP A 45 0.53 15.22 1.04
C ASP A 45 0.43 15.54 2.53
N SER A 46 1.58 15.70 3.19
CA SER A 46 1.71 15.96 4.63
C SER A 46 1.58 17.45 4.99
N ASN A 47 1.32 18.36 4.02
CA ASN A 47 1.12 19.80 4.26
C ASN A 47 -0.24 20.15 4.91
N MET A 48 -0.83 19.23 5.66
CA MET A 48 -2.08 19.44 6.37
C MET A 48 -1.79 19.97 7.78
N ASP A 49 -2.64 20.87 8.30
CA ASP A 49 -2.57 21.33 9.69
C ASP A 49 -3.00 20.19 10.62
N LEU A 50 -2.03 19.31 10.90
CA LEU A 50 -2.22 18.12 11.74
C LEU A 50 -1.80 18.44 13.18
N PRO A 51 -2.52 17.92 14.18
CA PRO A 51 -2.15 18.12 15.56
C PRO A 51 -0.80 17.47 15.90
N PRO A 52 -0.08 17.96 16.94
CA PRO A 52 1.24 17.45 17.31
C PRO A 52 1.30 15.93 17.55
N TYR A 53 0.23 15.33 18.07
CA TYR A 53 0.18 13.88 18.35
C TYR A 53 0.27 13.00 17.10
N VAL A 54 0.00 13.55 15.91
CA VAL A 54 0.04 12.81 14.64
C VAL A 54 1.49 12.52 14.21
N TYR A 55 2.43 13.37 14.60
CA TYR A 55 3.83 13.30 14.18
C TYR A 55 4.67 12.29 14.97
N ALA A 56 4.03 11.34 15.66
CA ALA A 56 4.72 10.28 16.39
C ALA A 56 5.50 9.34 15.45
N ASN A 57 5.00 9.09 14.24
CA ASN A 57 5.70 8.35 13.18
C ASN A 57 5.10 8.63 11.79
N ASP A 58 5.87 8.33 10.73
CA ASP A 58 5.50 8.59 9.34
C ASP A 58 4.23 7.86 8.88
N GLN A 59 3.96 6.67 9.41
CA GLN A 59 2.78 5.88 9.03
C GLN A 59 1.51 6.49 9.62
N THR A 60 1.58 6.97 10.87
CA THR A 60 0.49 7.73 11.49
C THR A 60 0.22 9.01 10.71
N VAL A 61 1.25 9.79 10.35
CA VAL A 61 1.07 10.99 9.49
C VAL A 61 0.36 10.64 8.18
N GLN A 62 0.77 9.57 7.52
CA GLN A 62 0.14 9.12 6.27
C GLN A 62 -1.31 8.68 6.47
N ALA A 63 -1.62 7.96 7.55
CA ALA A 63 -2.98 7.52 7.84
C ALA A 63 -3.92 8.70 8.12
N TYR A 64 -3.46 9.72 8.85
CA TYR A 64 -4.24 10.94 9.06
C TYR A 64 -4.49 11.70 7.76
N ALA A 65 -3.47 11.85 6.92
CA ALA A 65 -3.61 12.51 5.63
C ALA A 65 -4.49 11.69 4.65
N ALA A 66 -4.47 10.36 4.74
CA ALA A 66 -5.39 9.49 4.00
C ALA A 66 -6.84 9.65 4.48
N SER A 67 -7.07 9.74 5.80
CA SER A 67 -8.40 9.91 6.38
C SER A 67 -9.11 11.17 5.86
N SER A 68 -8.41 12.29 5.75
CA SER A 68 -9.02 13.52 5.20
C SER A 68 -9.25 13.46 3.69
N LYS A 69 -8.41 12.76 2.93
CA LYS A 69 -8.61 12.56 1.48
C LYS A 69 -9.70 11.54 1.15
N MET A 70 -9.92 10.56 2.03
CA MET A 70 -10.82 9.43 1.82
C MET A 70 -11.95 9.37 2.87
N SER A 71 -12.31 10.51 3.47
CA SER A 71 -13.25 10.57 4.60
C SER A 71 -14.59 9.91 4.27
N ASP A 72 -15.11 10.14 3.06
CA ASP A 72 -16.35 9.51 2.57
C ASP A 72 -16.20 7.99 2.47
N MET A 73 -15.04 7.50 2.02
CA MET A 73 -14.81 6.07 1.92
C MET A 73 -14.59 5.39 3.26
N PHE A 74 -13.93 6.07 4.21
CA PHE A 74 -13.65 5.53 5.53
C PHE A 74 -14.93 5.26 6.34
N GLN A 75 -16.05 5.91 6.01
CA GLN A 75 -17.36 5.62 6.62
C GLN A 75 -17.88 4.20 6.31
N TYR A 76 -17.43 3.60 5.19
CA TYR A 76 -17.79 2.24 4.79
C TYR A 76 -16.78 1.18 5.22
N MET A 77 -15.68 1.59 5.85
CA MET A 77 -14.60 0.69 6.25
C MET A 77 -14.71 0.42 7.76
N PRO A 78 -14.79 -0.84 8.19
CA PRO A 78 -14.85 -1.19 9.59
C PRO A 78 -13.47 -1.04 10.25
N CYS A 79 -13.47 -0.81 11.56
CA CYS A 79 -12.29 -1.04 12.38
C CYS A 79 -12.48 -2.29 13.25
N TYR A 80 -11.37 -2.94 13.58
CA TYR A 80 -11.33 -4.18 14.36
C TYR A 80 -10.57 -4.01 15.68
N CYS A 81 -10.41 -2.79 16.19
CA CYS A 81 -9.68 -2.54 17.44
C CYS A 81 -10.52 -2.72 18.71
N GLY A 82 -11.83 -2.93 18.57
CA GLY A 82 -12.76 -3.17 19.69
C GLY A 82 -13.36 -1.92 20.34
N CYS A 83 -13.06 -0.72 19.84
CA CYS A 83 -13.59 0.53 20.39
C CYS A 83 -15.12 0.66 20.27
N SER A 84 -15.76 -0.02 19.31
CA SER A 84 -17.22 -0.01 19.13
C SER A 84 -17.99 -0.55 20.35
N ALA A 85 -17.38 -1.42 21.15
CA ALA A 85 -18.00 -2.01 22.33
C ALA A 85 -17.68 -1.25 23.63
N MET A 86 -16.89 -0.16 23.57
CA MET A 86 -16.46 0.58 24.75
C MET A 86 -17.50 1.63 25.13
N ALA A 87 -17.83 1.68 26.43
CA ALA A 87 -18.86 2.59 26.96
C ALA A 87 -18.40 4.05 27.13
N HIS A 88 -17.10 4.36 27.01
CA HIS A 88 -16.56 5.72 27.18
C HIS A 88 -15.16 5.87 26.55
N PRO A 89 -14.77 7.07 26.04
CA PRO A 89 -15.60 8.26 25.90
C PRO A 89 -16.40 8.32 24.59
N VAL A 90 -16.03 7.58 23.53
CA VAL A 90 -16.75 7.57 22.25
C VAL A 90 -16.63 6.19 21.60
N ALA A 91 -17.76 5.51 21.38
CA ALA A 91 -17.79 4.34 20.51
C ALA A 91 -17.67 4.80 19.06
N HIS A 92 -16.73 4.23 18.30
CA HIS A 92 -16.56 4.52 16.88
C HIS A 92 -17.39 3.57 16.02
N ASN A 93 -18.09 4.10 15.03
CA ASN A 93 -18.97 3.31 14.17
C ASN A 93 -18.28 2.83 12.89
N ASN A 94 -17.21 3.51 12.49
CA ASN A 94 -16.50 3.28 11.25
C ASN A 94 -15.05 3.78 11.39
N LEU A 95 -14.23 3.54 10.37
CA LEU A 95 -12.83 3.95 10.35
C LEU A 95 -12.67 5.48 10.40
N ARG A 96 -13.58 6.27 9.82
CA ARG A 96 -13.53 7.74 9.85
C ARG A 96 -13.59 8.26 11.29
N ASP A 97 -14.49 7.72 12.11
CA ASP A 97 -14.70 8.13 13.50
C ASP A 97 -13.43 7.96 14.37
N CYS A 98 -12.52 7.05 13.96
CA CYS A 98 -11.24 6.86 14.63
C CYS A 98 -10.30 8.07 14.44
N PHE A 99 -10.38 8.76 13.30
CA PHE A 99 -9.51 9.88 12.93
C PHE A 99 -10.18 11.24 13.12
N HIS A 100 -11.51 11.30 13.06
CA HIS A 100 -12.29 12.52 13.21
C HIS A 100 -13.47 12.31 14.14
N ASP A 101 -13.84 13.34 14.90
CA ASP A 101 -15.14 13.36 15.57
C ASP A 101 -16.30 13.67 14.59
N GLU A 102 -17.51 13.79 15.13
CA GLU A 102 -18.72 14.14 14.38
C GLU A 102 -18.64 15.52 13.71
N ASN A 103 -17.84 16.44 14.27
CA ASN A 103 -17.63 17.80 13.76
C ASN A 103 -16.46 17.87 12.76
N GLY A 104 -15.79 16.74 12.49
CA GLY A 104 -14.62 16.68 11.60
C GLY A 104 -13.31 17.08 12.28
N VAL A 105 -13.31 17.33 13.59
CA VAL A 105 -12.10 17.65 14.36
C VAL A 105 -11.24 16.41 14.52
N TRP A 106 -9.92 16.57 14.39
CA TRP A 106 -8.98 15.48 14.54
C TRP A 106 -9.10 14.78 15.90
N ASN A 107 -9.19 13.45 15.84
CA ASN A 107 -9.25 12.58 17.01
C ASN A 107 -7.87 11.97 17.27
N GLN A 108 -7.35 12.12 18.49
CA GLN A 108 -6.06 11.54 18.90
C GLN A 108 -6.08 10.00 18.94
N HIS A 109 -7.25 9.39 19.09
CA HIS A 109 -7.39 7.95 19.26
C HIS A 109 -6.69 7.14 18.15
N ALA A 110 -6.85 7.54 16.88
CA ALA A 110 -6.19 6.86 15.77
C ALA A 110 -4.65 6.90 15.86
N ALA A 111 -4.05 7.96 16.40
CA ALA A 111 -2.59 8.06 16.54
C ALA A 111 -2.03 7.02 17.51
N GLU A 112 -2.85 6.52 18.44
CA GLU A 112 -2.47 5.55 19.46
C GLU A 112 -2.96 4.13 19.14
N CYS A 113 -3.65 3.93 18.01
CA CYS A 113 -4.21 2.64 17.62
C CYS A 113 -3.61 2.13 16.31
N SER A 114 -2.69 1.15 16.41
CA SER A 114 -2.05 0.54 15.23
C SER A 114 -3.05 -0.06 14.26
N THR A 115 -4.12 -0.70 14.74
CA THR A 115 -5.17 -1.27 13.88
C THR A 115 -5.89 -0.21 13.04
N CYS A 116 -6.20 0.96 13.62
CA CYS A 116 -6.81 2.07 12.87
C CYS A 116 -5.87 2.57 11.77
N VAL A 117 -4.59 2.76 12.11
CA VAL A 117 -3.55 3.21 11.17
C VAL A 117 -3.35 2.19 10.04
N ASP A 118 -3.23 0.90 10.37
CA ASP A 118 -3.01 -0.16 9.40
C ASP A 118 -4.17 -0.29 8.42
N ILE A 119 -5.41 -0.29 8.92
CA ILE A 119 -6.60 -0.36 8.05
C ILE A 119 -6.67 0.88 7.14
N ALA A 120 -6.41 2.09 7.67
CA ALA A 120 -6.36 3.31 6.86
C ALA A 120 -5.33 3.20 5.72
N MET A 121 -4.16 2.63 5.98
CA MET A 121 -3.12 2.43 4.96
C MET A 121 -3.49 1.34 3.94
N ILE A 122 -4.21 0.29 4.35
CA ILE A 122 -4.76 -0.71 3.43
C ILE A 122 -5.76 -0.03 2.48
N VAL A 123 -6.69 0.76 3.01
CA VAL A 123 -7.70 1.48 2.22
C VAL A 123 -7.02 2.42 1.24
N TRP A 124 -6.12 3.28 1.73
CA TRP A 124 -5.36 4.23 0.90
C TRP A 124 -4.64 3.53 -0.24
N THR A 125 -3.88 2.48 0.08
CA THR A 125 -3.06 1.77 -0.90
C THR A 125 -3.93 1.08 -1.95
N GLN A 126 -4.93 0.31 -1.54
CA GLN A 126 -5.71 -0.50 -2.46
C GLN A 126 -6.61 0.35 -3.37
N LEU A 127 -7.21 1.42 -2.86
CA LEU A 127 -8.02 2.31 -3.68
C LEU A 127 -7.17 3.06 -4.71
N ASN A 128 -5.98 3.53 -4.33
CA ASN A 128 -5.06 4.18 -5.28
C ASN A 128 -4.45 3.20 -6.29
N GLU A 129 -4.44 1.90 -5.99
CA GLU A 129 -4.13 0.83 -6.96
C GLU A 129 -5.31 0.51 -7.90
N GLY A 130 -6.43 1.23 -7.79
CA GLY A 130 -7.61 1.06 -8.64
C GLY A 130 -8.50 -0.11 -8.24
N LYS A 131 -8.37 -0.65 -7.02
CA LYS A 131 -9.30 -1.66 -6.51
C LYS A 131 -10.66 -1.03 -6.26
N ARG A 132 -11.73 -1.82 -6.49
CA ARG A 132 -13.09 -1.36 -6.16
C ARG A 132 -13.28 -1.31 -4.65
N PRO A 133 -14.05 -0.34 -4.12
CA PRO A 133 -14.30 -0.23 -2.68
C PRO A 133 -14.80 -1.52 -2.02
N ILE A 134 -15.69 -2.25 -2.70
CA ILE A 134 -16.21 -3.53 -2.20
C ILE A 134 -15.11 -4.58 -2.04
N ASP A 135 -14.11 -4.61 -2.94
CA ASP A 135 -13.01 -5.56 -2.87
C ASP A 135 -12.05 -5.19 -1.74
N VAL A 136 -11.84 -3.89 -1.50
CA VAL A 136 -11.05 -3.38 -0.36
C VAL A 136 -11.72 -3.71 0.96
N ARG A 137 -13.04 -3.50 1.06
CA ARG A 137 -13.83 -3.89 2.23
C ARG A 137 -13.69 -5.39 2.52
N ASN A 138 -13.89 -6.23 1.51
CA ASN A 138 -13.77 -7.68 1.66
C ASN A 138 -12.35 -8.11 2.05
N LEU A 139 -11.31 -7.42 1.56
CA LEU A 139 -9.93 -7.68 1.95
C LEU A 139 -9.72 -7.42 3.45
N ILE A 140 -10.19 -6.28 3.96
CA ILE A 140 -10.11 -5.92 5.38
C ILE A 140 -10.85 -6.96 6.22
N ASP A 141 -12.10 -7.28 5.85
CA ASP A 141 -12.90 -8.25 6.59
C ASP A 141 -12.21 -9.62 6.64
N LYS A 142 -11.64 -10.08 5.53
CA LYS A 142 -10.87 -11.32 5.47
C LYS A 142 -9.63 -11.29 6.37
N GLN A 143 -8.92 -10.17 6.42
CA GLN A 143 -7.68 -10.05 7.18
C GLN A 143 -7.93 -9.99 8.68
N TYR A 144 -8.98 -9.30 9.12
CA TYR A 144 -9.22 -9.02 10.54
C TYR A 144 -10.33 -9.87 11.17
N SER A 145 -11.28 -10.43 10.41
CA SER A 145 -12.35 -11.32 10.96
C SER A 145 -11.88 -12.77 11.15
N ASN A 146 -10.67 -12.98 11.68
CA ASN A 146 -10.04 -14.30 11.80
C ASN A 146 -10.11 -14.89 13.22
N GLY A 147 -10.81 -14.23 14.15
CA GLY A 147 -10.94 -14.63 15.55
C GLY A 147 -9.85 -14.08 16.49
N ASN A 148 -8.77 -13.48 15.96
CA ASN A 148 -7.73 -12.82 16.77
C ASN A 148 -8.02 -11.33 17.03
N TYR A 149 -9.04 -10.78 16.38
CA TYR A 149 -9.48 -9.39 16.57
C TYR A 149 -10.91 -9.33 17.08
N PRO A 150 -11.27 -8.28 17.84
CA PRO A 150 -12.65 -7.96 18.17
C PRO A 150 -13.60 -7.89 16.96
N PRO A 151 -14.93 -7.99 17.18
CA PRO A 151 -15.91 -7.76 16.12
C PRO A 151 -15.75 -6.39 15.44
N PRO A 152 -16.11 -6.28 14.14
CA PRO A 152 -15.99 -5.01 13.40
C PRO A 152 -16.91 -3.93 13.96
N THR A 153 -16.55 -2.68 13.72
CA THR A 153 -17.49 -1.55 13.86
C THR A 153 -18.67 -1.70 12.87
N PRO A 154 -19.89 -1.27 13.24
CA PRO A 154 -21.10 -1.48 12.44
C PRO A 154 -21.16 -0.56 11.21
N THR A 155 -20.57 -1.00 10.12
CA THR A 155 -20.46 -0.23 8.87
C THR A 155 -21.32 -0.82 7.74
N PRO A 156 -21.99 0.03 6.94
CA PRO A 156 -22.64 -0.44 5.71
C PRO A 156 -21.59 -0.87 4.68
N MET A 157 -22.02 -1.68 3.72
CA MET A 157 -21.17 -2.01 2.57
C MET A 157 -20.97 -0.77 1.68
N PRO A 158 -19.78 -0.59 1.07
CA PRO A 158 -19.57 0.47 0.09
C PRO A 158 -20.54 0.37 -1.09
N PRO A 159 -20.90 1.51 -1.73
CA PRO A 159 -21.65 1.50 -2.98
C PRO A 159 -20.86 0.77 -4.10
N ALA A 160 -21.60 0.26 -5.09
CA ALA A 160 -21.08 -0.54 -6.21
C ALA A 160 -20.28 0.29 -7.24
#